data_AF-A0A3P7SU96-F1
#
_entry.id   AF-A0A3P7SU96-F1
#
_cell.length_a   1.000
_cell.length_b   1.000
_cell.length_c   1.000
_cell.angle_alpha   90.00
_cell.angle_beta   90.00
_cell.angle_gamma   90.00
#
_symmetry.space_group_name_H-M   'P 1'
#
loop_
_entity.id
_entity.type
_entity.pdbx_description
1 polymer ?
#
loop_
_entity_poly.entity_id
_entity_poly.type
_entity_poly.pdbx_seq_one_letter_code
_entity_poly.pdbx_strand_id
1 'polypeptide(L)'
;MMMLVQFFLIGFEFLILLNIYFLFSFLRYINSFISHSGNLPEGSRRKARDKLLLRLQDHIVDINAIVRSRVLQLWTRLARNFQIPLAFINGGLIRDACSRLIDKSINVRKNAAIFLTAVLQYNPFGPSDALFFALEMEKCLSTILRSIASSQASELAEIIGFIVETNKFSIRNSENAVREFFRAIWRYDSAAKEIIIKAAADLFISANKNREICAKKTAENLIRIILNVPEEERISVEEVYFVRGTVADLSKCIIDSSINVANLSKFFFSELSKKVCYRLLWISKYKQADSLVEKLCQRLQSTTSQLVFIFFKLLYSYFKNRISDNKIFKFYKVL
;
A
#
# COMPACT_ATOMS: atom_id res chain seq x y z
N MET A 1 20.60 -22.46 -34.53
CA MET A 1 19.92 -21.42 -33.71
C MET A 1 18.39 -21.45 -33.88
N MET A 2 17.84 -21.52 -35.11
CA MET A 2 16.38 -21.67 -35.31
C MET A 2 15.80 -22.95 -34.68
N MET A 3 16.51 -24.09 -34.76
CA MET A 3 16.07 -25.34 -34.11
C MET A 3 15.91 -25.20 -32.59
N LEU A 4 16.79 -24.45 -31.92
CA LEU A 4 16.64 -24.18 -30.48
C LEU A 4 15.38 -23.35 -30.23
N VAL A 5 15.15 -22.27 -30.98
CA VAL A 5 13.93 -21.47 -30.83
C VAL A 5 12.68 -22.32 -31.09
N GLN A 6 12.71 -23.20 -32.09
CA GLN A 6 11.58 -24.06 -32.43
C GLN A 6 11.36 -25.16 -31.39
N PHE A 7 12.43 -25.73 -30.81
CA PHE A 7 12.37 -26.65 -29.69
C PHE A 7 11.82 -25.97 -28.43
N PHE A 8 12.27 -24.74 -28.16
CA PHE A 8 11.74 -23.90 -27.08
C PHE A 8 10.27 -23.56 -27.30
N LEU A 9 9.82 -23.37 -28.56
CA LEU A 9 8.43 -23.09 -28.90
C LEU A 9 7.53 -24.33 -28.78
N ILE A 10 8.01 -25.50 -29.20
CA ILE A 10 7.26 -26.77 -29.13
C ILE A 10 7.17 -27.27 -27.68
N GLY A 11 8.24 -27.09 -26.91
CA GLY A 11 8.28 -27.45 -25.49
C GLY A 11 7.76 -26.37 -24.54
N PHE A 12 7.35 -25.20 -25.03
CA PHE A 12 7.07 -24.02 -24.19
C PHE A 12 6.03 -24.32 -23.11
N GLU A 13 4.94 -25.03 -23.47
CA GLU A 13 3.87 -25.40 -22.54
C GLU A 13 4.35 -26.36 -21.45
N PHE A 14 5.13 -27.39 -21.83
CA PHE A 14 5.72 -28.34 -20.89
C PHE A 14 6.81 -27.71 -20.02
N LEU A 15 7.58 -26.76 -20.58
CA LEU A 15 8.72 -26.13 -19.92
C LEU A 15 8.31 -25.07 -18.91
N ILE A 16 7.20 -24.37 -19.11
CA ILE A 16 6.65 -23.47 -18.09
C ILE A 16 6.17 -24.29 -16.87
N LEU A 17 5.65 -25.49 -17.09
CA LEU A 17 5.21 -26.39 -16.02
C LEU A 17 6.39 -27.01 -15.25
N LEU A 18 7.51 -27.31 -15.93
CA LEU A 18 8.47 -28.25 -15.39
C LEU A 18 9.56 -27.69 -14.46
N ASN A 19 10.26 -26.59 -14.72
CA ASN A 19 11.35 -26.23 -13.80
C ASN A 19 12.00 -24.86 -13.99
N ILE A 20 12.52 -24.37 -12.86
CA ILE A 20 13.44 -23.22 -12.68
C ILE A 20 14.57 -23.18 -13.72
N TYR A 21 14.97 -24.32 -14.29
CA TYR A 21 15.98 -24.42 -15.36
C TYR A 21 15.56 -23.76 -16.67
N PHE A 22 14.29 -23.86 -17.08
CA PHE A 22 13.82 -23.13 -18.26
C PHE A 22 13.84 -21.63 -17.98
N LEU A 23 13.44 -21.22 -16.79
CA LEU A 23 13.48 -19.84 -16.33
C LEU A 23 14.91 -19.28 -16.35
N PHE A 24 15.88 -20.03 -15.81
CA PHE A 24 17.29 -19.64 -15.83
C PHE A 24 17.89 -19.65 -17.22
N SER A 25 17.52 -20.62 -18.06
CA SER A 25 18.01 -20.69 -19.44
C SER A 25 17.39 -19.60 -20.30
N PHE A 26 16.09 -19.34 -20.14
CA PHE A 26 15.36 -18.24 -20.77
C PHE A 26 15.92 -16.89 -20.34
N LEU A 27 16.12 -16.68 -19.03
CA LEU A 27 16.68 -15.43 -18.51
C LEU A 27 18.16 -15.30 -18.82
N ARG A 28 18.96 -16.37 -18.83
CA ARG A 28 20.35 -16.32 -19.34
C ARG A 28 20.39 -16.03 -20.82
N TYR A 29 19.50 -16.65 -21.59
CA TYR A 29 19.34 -16.43 -23.02
C TYR A 29 19.02 -14.95 -23.23
N ILE A 30 17.91 -14.46 -22.69
CA ILE A 30 17.49 -13.04 -22.71
C ILE A 30 18.60 -12.11 -22.18
N ASN A 31 19.26 -12.42 -21.05
CA ASN A 31 20.38 -11.65 -20.51
C ASN A 31 21.58 -11.62 -21.47
N SER A 32 21.88 -12.71 -22.18
CA SER A 32 22.94 -12.73 -23.21
C SER A 32 22.57 -11.92 -24.45
N PHE A 33 21.27 -11.64 -24.66
CA PHE A 33 20.79 -10.76 -25.74
C PHE A 33 20.66 -9.29 -25.33
N ILE A 34 20.69 -8.96 -24.04
CA ILE A 34 20.48 -7.59 -23.54
C ILE A 34 21.71 -7.15 -22.75
N SER A 35 22.86 -7.12 -23.43
CA SER A 35 23.98 -6.28 -22.99
C SER A 35 23.75 -4.88 -23.52
N HIS A 36 23.38 -3.98 -22.60
CA HIS A 36 23.26 -2.53 -22.75
C HIS A 36 21.95 -2.05 -23.40
N SER A 37 21.11 -1.43 -22.57
CA SER A 37 20.03 -0.48 -22.94
C SER A 37 19.06 -0.93 -24.03
N GLY A 38 17.93 -1.55 -23.66
CA GLY A 38 16.57 -1.39 -24.21
C GLY A 38 16.27 -1.63 -25.70
N ASN A 39 17.23 -1.47 -26.59
CA ASN A 39 17.10 -1.41 -28.04
C ASN A 39 18.19 -2.29 -28.66
N LEU A 40 17.89 -3.58 -28.80
CA LEU A 40 18.62 -4.41 -29.75
C LEU A 40 18.55 -3.75 -31.13
N PRO A 41 19.67 -3.61 -31.87
CA PRO A 41 19.64 -3.21 -33.28
C PRO A 41 18.62 -4.07 -34.02
N GLU A 42 17.86 -3.48 -34.96
CA GLU A 42 16.87 -4.21 -35.75
C GLU A 42 17.54 -5.41 -36.43
N GLY A 43 17.24 -6.61 -35.93
CA GLY A 43 17.91 -7.83 -36.36
C GLY A 43 17.20 -9.06 -35.84
N SER A 44 17.61 -10.23 -36.33
CA SER A 44 16.98 -11.52 -36.01
C SER A 44 16.88 -11.80 -34.51
N ARG A 45 17.79 -11.23 -33.71
CA ARG A 45 17.81 -11.36 -32.24
C ARG A 45 16.65 -10.62 -31.57
N ARG A 46 16.35 -9.38 -31.99
CA ARG A 46 15.20 -8.62 -31.49
C ARG A 46 13.89 -9.31 -31.82
N LYS A 47 13.75 -9.78 -33.06
CA LYS A 47 12.57 -10.55 -33.51
C LYS A 47 12.36 -11.83 -32.70
N ALA A 48 13.44 -12.57 -32.41
CA ALA A 48 13.35 -13.78 -31.59
C ALA A 48 12.94 -13.47 -30.14
N ARG A 49 13.53 -12.43 -29.52
CA ARG A 49 13.14 -11.95 -28.19
C ARG A 49 11.67 -11.56 -28.15
N ASP A 50 11.22 -10.72 -29.09
CA ASP A 50 9.84 -10.22 -29.11
C ASP A 50 8.85 -11.37 -29.35
N LYS A 51 9.17 -12.33 -30.21
CA LYS A 51 8.36 -13.55 -30.39
C LYS A 51 8.22 -14.36 -29.10
N LEU A 52 9.31 -14.52 -28.34
CA LEU A 52 9.30 -15.23 -27.06
C LEU A 52 8.51 -14.48 -25.98
N LEU A 53 8.66 -13.15 -25.91
CA LEU A 53 7.91 -12.31 -24.97
C LEU A 53 6.42 -12.27 -25.31
N LEU A 54 6.05 -12.28 -26.59
CA LEU A 54 4.65 -12.40 -27.02
C LEU A 54 4.04 -13.73 -26.54
N ARG A 55 4.75 -14.85 -26.72
CA ARG A 55 4.30 -16.14 -26.16
C ARG A 55 4.18 -16.10 -24.65
N LEU A 56 5.15 -15.49 -23.96
CA LEU A 56 5.07 -15.32 -22.51
C LEU A 56 3.84 -14.49 -22.10
N GLN A 57 3.46 -13.48 -22.88
CA GLN A 57 2.23 -12.70 -22.65
C GLN A 57 0.97 -13.55 -22.89
N ASP A 58 0.93 -14.36 -23.96
CA ASP A 58 -0.21 -15.26 -24.26
C ASP A 58 -0.51 -16.20 -23.07
N HIS A 59 0.53 -16.72 -22.40
CA HIS A 59 0.35 -17.60 -21.25
C HIS A 59 -0.07 -16.89 -19.94
N ILE A 60 -0.27 -15.57 -19.94
CA ILE A 60 -0.95 -14.88 -18.83
C ILE A 60 -2.40 -15.35 -18.71
N VAL A 61 -3.05 -15.71 -19.83
CA VAL A 61 -4.43 -16.18 -19.87
C VAL A 61 -4.57 -17.70 -20.02
N ASP A 62 -3.50 -18.44 -19.69
CA ASP A 62 -3.46 -19.91 -19.77
C ASP A 62 -4.57 -20.59 -18.94
N ILE A 63 -4.99 -21.80 -19.34
CA ILE A 63 -5.99 -22.58 -18.61
C ILE A 63 -5.46 -22.95 -17.21
N ASN A 64 -4.19 -23.34 -17.12
CA ASN A 64 -3.57 -23.81 -15.90
C ASN A 64 -3.11 -22.62 -15.01
N ALA A 65 -3.63 -22.58 -13.77
CA ALA A 65 -3.27 -21.56 -12.79
C ALA A 65 -1.77 -21.56 -12.43
N ILE A 66 -1.10 -22.72 -12.48
CA ILE A 66 0.34 -22.83 -12.23
C ILE A 66 1.11 -22.09 -13.32
N VAL A 67 0.73 -22.28 -14.58
CA VAL A 67 1.36 -21.61 -15.73
C VAL A 67 1.23 -20.11 -15.58
N ARG A 68 0.01 -19.60 -15.39
CA ARG A 68 -0.24 -18.15 -15.19
C ARG A 68 0.58 -17.57 -14.03
N SER A 69 0.62 -18.29 -12.91
CA SER A 69 1.41 -17.91 -11.73
C SER A 69 2.91 -17.82 -12.05
N ARG A 70 3.48 -18.80 -12.77
CA ARG A 70 4.90 -18.81 -13.16
C ARG A 70 5.24 -17.74 -14.19
N VAL A 71 4.34 -17.50 -15.14
CA VAL A 71 4.46 -16.44 -16.14
C VAL A 71 4.53 -15.07 -15.49
N LEU A 72 3.69 -14.78 -14.50
CA LEU A 72 3.74 -13.52 -13.76
C LEU A 72 5.04 -13.37 -12.93
N GLN A 73 5.56 -14.47 -12.39
CA GLN A 73 6.88 -14.47 -11.72
C GLN A 73 8.03 -14.16 -12.71
N LEU A 74 7.96 -14.71 -13.93
CA LEU A 74 8.89 -14.39 -15.01
C LEU A 74 8.87 -12.90 -15.35
N TRP A 75 7.68 -12.36 -15.59
CA TRP A 75 7.49 -10.95 -15.90
C TRP A 75 7.99 -10.04 -14.76
N THR A 76 7.77 -10.42 -13.50
CA THR A 76 8.33 -9.71 -12.34
C THR A 76 9.85 -9.64 -12.40
N ARG A 77 10.51 -10.76 -12.74
CA ARG A 77 11.98 -10.80 -12.85
C ARG A 77 12.49 -9.95 -14.02
N LEU A 78 11.78 -9.94 -15.15
CA LEU A 78 12.10 -9.07 -16.29
C LEU A 78 11.95 -7.59 -15.92
N ALA A 79 10.90 -7.21 -15.19
CA ALA A 79 10.68 -5.84 -14.72
C ALA A 79 11.82 -5.36 -13.83
N ARG A 80 12.19 -6.15 -12.82
CA ARG A 80 13.29 -5.84 -11.87
C ARG A 80 14.65 -5.65 -12.53
N ASN A 81 14.86 -6.25 -13.70
CA ASN A 81 16.10 -6.15 -14.46
C ASN A 81 16.02 -5.11 -15.60
N PHE A 82 14.94 -4.32 -15.70
CA PHE A 82 14.71 -3.35 -16.78
C PHE A 82 14.72 -3.98 -18.19
N GLN A 83 14.15 -5.18 -18.33
CA GLN A 83 14.23 -5.98 -19.56
C GLN A 83 12.92 -6.03 -20.35
N ILE A 84 11.86 -5.38 -19.87
CA ILE A 84 10.58 -5.33 -20.57
C ILE A 84 10.65 -4.21 -21.61
N PRO A 85 10.53 -4.51 -22.91
CA PRO A 85 10.48 -3.47 -23.93
C PRO A 85 9.19 -2.65 -23.80
N LEU A 86 9.28 -1.32 -23.98
CA LEU A 86 8.12 -0.41 -23.89
C LEU A 86 6.94 -0.83 -24.78
N ALA A 87 7.22 -1.45 -25.93
CA ALA A 87 6.21 -1.98 -26.85
C ALA A 87 5.26 -3.00 -26.19
N PHE A 88 5.73 -3.81 -25.22
CA PHE A 88 4.89 -4.76 -24.50
C PHE A 88 4.03 -4.06 -23.45
N ILE A 89 4.58 -3.04 -22.81
CA ILE A 89 3.88 -2.29 -21.78
C ILE A 89 2.73 -1.50 -22.40
N ASN A 90 3.00 -0.80 -23.49
CA ASN A 90 2.00 -0.11 -24.31
C ASN A 90 1.10 -1.12 -25.07
N GLY A 91 1.58 -2.34 -25.28
CA GLY A 91 0.89 -3.44 -25.97
C GLY A 91 -0.06 -4.26 -25.10
N GLY A 92 -0.46 -3.76 -23.92
CA GLY A 92 -1.50 -4.39 -23.10
C GLY A 92 -1.01 -5.37 -22.04
N LEU A 93 0.31 -5.55 -21.86
CA LEU A 93 0.84 -6.44 -20.82
C LEU A 93 0.30 -6.11 -19.41
N ILE A 94 0.21 -4.82 -19.08
CA ILE A 94 -0.33 -4.36 -17.80
C ILE A 94 -1.80 -4.75 -17.68
N ARG A 95 -2.60 -4.48 -18.73
CA ARG A 95 -4.03 -4.83 -18.77
C ARG A 95 -4.26 -6.33 -18.58
N ASP A 96 -3.42 -7.16 -19.20
CA ASP A 96 -3.52 -8.61 -19.09
C ASP A 96 -3.23 -9.07 -17.66
N ALA A 97 -2.17 -8.55 -17.04
CA ALA A 97 -1.87 -8.79 -15.63
C ALA A 97 -2.94 -8.22 -14.68
N CYS A 98 -3.50 -7.06 -15.01
CA CYS A 98 -4.60 -6.43 -14.28
C CYS A 98 -5.82 -7.36 -14.18
N SER A 99 -6.15 -8.03 -15.29
CA SER A 99 -7.25 -9.01 -15.33
C SER A 99 -7.01 -10.21 -14.39
N ARG A 100 -5.76 -10.51 -14.04
CA ARG A 100 -5.37 -11.58 -13.13
C ARG A 100 -5.50 -11.22 -11.65
N LEU A 101 -5.77 -9.96 -11.31
CA LEU A 101 -6.02 -9.53 -9.93
C LEU A 101 -7.32 -10.09 -9.33
N ILE A 102 -8.25 -10.57 -10.17
CA ILE A 102 -9.51 -11.21 -9.76
C ILE A 102 -9.56 -12.69 -10.18
N ASP A 103 -8.38 -13.30 -10.37
CA ASP A 103 -8.28 -14.70 -10.76
C ASP A 103 -8.85 -15.66 -9.70
N LYS A 104 -9.31 -16.84 -10.11
CA LYS A 104 -9.77 -17.88 -9.15
C LYS A 104 -8.63 -18.33 -8.22
N SER A 105 -7.40 -18.40 -8.72
CA SER A 105 -6.24 -18.86 -7.95
C SER A 105 -5.62 -17.72 -7.14
N ILE A 106 -5.52 -17.91 -5.82
CA ILE A 106 -4.85 -17.00 -4.89
C ILE A 106 -3.41 -16.72 -5.34
N ASN A 107 -2.69 -17.76 -5.77
CA ASN A 107 -1.30 -17.61 -6.24
C ASN A 107 -1.21 -16.72 -7.47
N VAL A 108 -2.18 -16.78 -8.37
CA VAL A 108 -2.19 -15.94 -9.57
C VAL A 108 -2.48 -14.50 -9.21
N ARG A 109 -3.48 -14.24 -8.36
CA ARG A 109 -3.79 -12.89 -7.86
C ARG A 109 -2.59 -12.26 -7.14
N LYS A 110 -1.95 -13.04 -6.26
CA LYS A 110 -0.74 -12.64 -5.54
C LYS A 110 0.40 -12.26 -6.48
N ASN A 111 0.73 -13.13 -7.45
CA ASN A 111 1.82 -12.84 -8.39
C ASN A 111 1.47 -11.69 -9.36
N ALA A 112 0.20 -11.45 -9.67
CA ALA A 112 -0.23 -10.30 -10.46
C ALA A 112 0.03 -8.99 -9.70
N ALA A 113 -0.32 -8.93 -8.42
CA ALA A 113 -0.03 -7.78 -7.56
C ALA A 113 1.49 -7.53 -7.43
N ILE A 114 2.29 -8.59 -7.24
CA ILE A 114 3.76 -8.50 -7.20
C ILE A 114 4.32 -7.93 -8.51
N PHE A 115 3.85 -8.43 -9.66
CA PHE A 115 4.30 -7.95 -10.96
C PHE A 115 3.97 -6.47 -11.16
N LEU A 116 2.73 -6.06 -10.91
CA LEU A 116 2.31 -4.66 -11.06
C LEU A 116 3.07 -3.72 -10.12
N THR A 117 3.37 -4.17 -8.90
CA THR A 117 4.24 -3.44 -7.97
C THR A 117 5.66 -3.29 -8.53
N ALA A 118 6.22 -4.35 -9.10
CA ALA A 118 7.54 -4.30 -9.72
C ALA A 118 7.57 -3.35 -10.93
N VAL A 119 6.52 -3.32 -11.75
CA VAL A 119 6.44 -2.37 -12.89
C VAL A 119 6.40 -0.92 -12.41
N LEU A 120 5.77 -0.61 -11.27
CA LEU A 120 5.83 0.72 -10.66
C LEU A 120 7.24 1.06 -10.17
N GLN A 121 7.87 0.14 -9.42
CA GLN A 121 9.17 0.39 -8.79
C GLN A 121 10.30 0.52 -9.81
N TYR A 122 10.27 -0.31 -10.85
CA TYR A 122 11.27 -0.38 -11.91
C TYR A 122 10.71 0.23 -13.20
N ASN A 123 9.99 1.34 -13.04
CA ASN A 123 9.30 2.05 -14.10
C ASN A 123 10.25 2.33 -15.29
N PRO A 124 9.92 1.86 -16.51
CA PRO A 124 10.73 2.09 -17.70
C PRO A 124 10.37 3.37 -18.48
N PHE A 125 9.44 4.20 -18.02
CA PHE A 125 8.91 5.33 -18.78
C PHE A 125 9.70 6.63 -18.63
N GLY A 126 9.78 7.36 -19.75
CA GLY A 126 9.98 8.80 -19.76
C GLY A 126 8.64 9.56 -19.58
N PRO A 127 8.66 10.90 -19.50
CA PRO A 127 7.49 11.72 -19.16
C PRO A 127 6.24 11.52 -20.04
N SER A 128 6.40 11.13 -21.31
CA SER A 128 5.31 11.05 -22.30
C SER A 128 4.44 9.80 -22.18
N ASP A 129 5.01 8.65 -21.80
CA ASP A 129 4.27 7.38 -21.66
C ASP A 129 3.58 7.26 -20.28
N ALA A 130 3.92 8.17 -19.36
CA ALA A 130 3.44 8.16 -17.99
C ALA A 130 1.91 8.25 -17.87
N LEU A 131 1.23 8.92 -18.80
CA LEU A 131 -0.23 9.12 -18.74
C LEU A 131 -1.01 7.83 -19.00
N PHE A 132 -0.72 7.14 -20.11
CA PHE A 132 -1.39 5.87 -20.44
C PHE A 132 -1.11 4.82 -19.37
N PHE A 133 0.13 4.76 -18.90
CA PHE A 133 0.51 3.91 -17.78
C PHE A 133 -0.31 4.23 -16.53
N ALA A 134 -0.39 5.50 -16.13
CA ALA A 134 -1.12 5.91 -14.94
C ALA A 134 -2.61 5.54 -15.02
N LEU A 135 -3.24 5.69 -16.20
CA LEU A 135 -4.63 5.30 -16.43
C LEU A 135 -4.83 3.78 -16.32
N GLU A 136 -3.92 2.97 -16.84
CA GLU A 136 -4.00 1.51 -16.67
C GLU A 136 -3.80 1.10 -15.20
N MET A 137 -2.89 1.76 -14.47
CA MET A 137 -2.70 1.49 -13.05
C MET A 137 -3.90 1.90 -12.20
N GLU A 138 -4.58 2.99 -12.55
CA GLU A 138 -5.86 3.40 -11.92
C GLU A 138 -6.93 2.31 -12.09
N LYS A 139 -7.06 1.71 -13.28
CA LYS A 139 -7.99 0.58 -13.51
C LYS A 139 -7.64 -0.64 -12.66
N CYS A 140 -6.36 -0.90 -12.46
CA CYS A 140 -5.90 -2.01 -11.62
C CYS A 140 -6.20 -1.79 -10.15
N LEU A 141 -6.13 -0.54 -9.67
CA LEU A 141 -6.58 -0.19 -8.33
C LEU A 141 -8.08 -0.51 -8.16
N SER A 142 -8.94 -0.05 -9.06
CA SER A 142 -10.38 -0.37 -8.98
C SER A 142 -10.65 -1.88 -8.98
N THR A 143 -9.83 -2.65 -9.71
CA THR A 143 -9.97 -4.11 -9.78
C THR A 143 -9.53 -4.79 -8.49
N ILE A 144 -8.39 -4.39 -7.92
CA ILE A 144 -7.80 -5.04 -6.74
C ILE A 144 -8.63 -4.81 -5.47
N LEU A 145 -9.29 -3.66 -5.36
CA LEU A 145 -10.14 -3.33 -4.20
C LEU A 145 -11.25 -4.36 -3.98
N ARG A 146 -11.75 -4.98 -5.05
CA ARG A 146 -12.76 -6.06 -4.98
C ARG A 146 -12.24 -7.34 -4.33
N SER A 147 -10.92 -7.56 -4.27
CA SER A 147 -10.31 -8.78 -3.72
C SER A 147 -10.00 -8.68 -2.21
N ILE A 148 -9.85 -7.46 -1.67
CA ILE A 148 -9.36 -7.21 -0.30
C ILE A 148 -10.20 -7.91 0.77
N ALA A 149 -11.53 -7.88 0.63
CA ALA A 149 -12.43 -8.47 1.62
C ALA A 149 -12.26 -9.99 1.75
N SER A 150 -11.93 -10.68 0.65
CA SER A 150 -11.82 -12.14 0.58
C SER A 150 -10.39 -12.70 0.60
N SER A 151 -9.37 -11.85 0.49
CA SER A 151 -7.97 -12.29 0.36
C SER A 151 -7.44 -12.95 1.64
N GLN A 152 -6.55 -13.93 1.52
CA GLN A 152 -5.79 -14.48 2.67
C GLN A 152 -4.66 -13.54 3.08
N ALA A 153 -4.10 -13.66 4.29
CA ALA A 153 -3.03 -12.78 4.77
C ALA A 153 -1.83 -12.65 3.81
N SER A 154 -1.37 -13.76 3.23
CA SER A 154 -0.23 -13.76 2.29
C SER A 154 -0.54 -13.06 0.96
N GLU A 155 -1.80 -13.07 0.52
CA GLU A 155 -2.26 -12.32 -0.66
C GLU A 155 -2.46 -10.84 -0.32
N LEU A 156 -3.07 -10.58 0.85
CA LEU A 156 -3.35 -9.23 1.34
C LEU A 156 -2.06 -8.40 1.47
N ALA A 157 -0.97 -9.01 1.93
CA ALA A 157 0.34 -8.34 2.00
C ALA A 157 0.79 -7.79 0.64
N GLU A 158 0.65 -8.57 -0.42
CA GLU A 158 1.06 -8.16 -1.77
C GLU A 158 0.08 -7.15 -2.39
N ILE A 159 -1.22 -7.31 -2.13
CA ILE A 159 -2.25 -6.34 -2.54
C ILE A 159 -2.00 -4.98 -1.91
N ILE A 160 -1.75 -4.94 -0.59
CA ILE A 160 -1.45 -3.71 0.14
C ILE A 160 -0.12 -3.12 -0.35
N GLY A 161 0.90 -3.95 -0.58
CA GLY A 161 2.16 -3.52 -1.18
C GLY A 161 1.96 -2.78 -2.50
N PHE A 162 1.11 -3.32 -3.39
CA PHE A 162 0.73 -2.66 -4.64
C PHE A 162 0.03 -1.31 -4.42
N ILE A 163 -0.98 -1.26 -3.54
CA ILE A 163 -1.73 -0.02 -3.25
C ILE A 163 -0.79 1.06 -2.69
N VAL A 164 0.05 0.71 -1.71
CA VAL A 164 1.03 1.64 -1.13
C VAL A 164 1.98 2.17 -2.20
N GLU A 165 2.43 1.32 -3.13
CA GLU A 165 3.30 1.75 -4.21
C GLU A 165 2.59 2.72 -5.18
N THR A 166 1.35 2.43 -5.60
CA THR A 166 0.58 3.37 -6.43
C THR A 166 0.37 4.73 -5.76
N ASN A 167 0.22 4.74 -4.43
CA ASN A 167 0.10 5.97 -3.64
C ASN A 167 1.41 6.76 -3.61
N LYS A 168 2.58 6.10 -3.54
CA LYS A 168 3.88 6.78 -3.65
C LYS A 168 4.05 7.50 -4.99
N PHE A 169 3.59 6.88 -6.07
CA PHE A 169 3.59 7.47 -7.41
C PHE A 169 2.44 8.45 -7.66
N SER A 170 1.61 8.73 -6.65
CA SER A 170 0.46 9.64 -6.76
C SER A 170 -0.50 9.27 -7.91
N ILE A 171 -0.68 7.96 -8.16
CA ILE A 171 -1.67 7.48 -9.12
C ILE A 171 -3.06 7.93 -8.64
N ARG A 172 -3.90 8.37 -9.58
CA ARG A 172 -5.26 8.81 -9.26
C ARG A 172 -6.02 7.71 -8.50
N ASN A 173 -6.85 8.12 -7.55
CA ASN A 173 -7.67 7.23 -6.72
C ASN A 173 -6.90 6.31 -5.73
N SER A 174 -5.56 6.42 -5.66
CA SER A 174 -4.74 5.63 -4.72
C SER A 174 -5.06 5.94 -3.25
N GLU A 175 -5.31 7.21 -2.89
CA GLU A 175 -5.71 7.57 -1.52
C GLU A 175 -7.03 6.91 -1.10
N ASN A 176 -7.99 6.84 -2.03
CA ASN A 176 -9.24 6.12 -1.77
C ASN A 176 -8.98 4.63 -1.56
N ALA A 177 -8.11 4.04 -2.39
CA ALA A 177 -7.71 2.65 -2.23
C ALA A 177 -7.02 2.38 -0.88
N VAL A 178 -6.22 3.34 -0.39
CA VAL A 178 -5.61 3.29 0.94
C VAL A 178 -6.68 3.21 2.05
N ARG A 179 -7.68 4.11 1.99
CA ARG A 179 -8.75 4.15 2.99
C ARG A 179 -9.63 2.90 2.94
N GLU A 180 -9.89 2.38 1.74
CA GLU A 180 -10.65 1.14 1.57
C GLU A 180 -9.94 -0.07 2.18
N PHE A 181 -8.61 -0.21 2.03
CA PHE A 181 -7.92 -1.32 2.70
C PHE A 181 -7.85 -1.14 4.22
N PHE A 182 -7.88 0.09 4.76
CA PHE A 182 -8.00 0.29 6.21
C PHE A 182 -9.31 -0.28 6.78
N ARG A 183 -10.39 -0.39 5.99
CA ARG A 183 -11.61 -1.10 6.42
C ARG A 183 -11.34 -2.57 6.75
N ALA A 184 -10.29 -3.18 6.17
CA ALA A 184 -9.92 -4.56 6.47
C ALA A 184 -9.33 -4.75 7.89
N ILE A 185 -9.10 -3.68 8.67
CA ILE A 185 -8.63 -3.78 10.06
C ILE A 185 -9.59 -4.56 10.97
N TRP A 186 -10.88 -4.57 10.61
CA TRP A 186 -11.94 -5.28 11.34
C TRP A 186 -11.96 -6.79 11.08
N ARG A 187 -11.06 -7.31 10.24
CA ARG A 187 -10.89 -8.76 10.06
C ARG A 187 -10.38 -9.39 11.36
N TYR A 188 -10.87 -10.57 11.71
CA TYR A 188 -10.47 -11.27 12.93
C TYR A 188 -9.03 -11.81 12.89
N ASP A 189 -8.46 -11.94 11.69
CA ASP A 189 -7.13 -12.48 11.43
C ASP A 189 -6.00 -11.55 11.95
N SER A 190 -5.22 -12.04 12.92
CA SER A 190 -4.09 -11.29 13.50
C SER A 190 -3.01 -10.96 12.48
N ALA A 191 -2.74 -11.87 11.53
CA ALA A 191 -1.73 -11.63 10.50
C ALA A 191 -2.17 -10.50 9.56
N ALA A 192 -3.45 -10.45 9.19
CA ALA A 192 -4.01 -9.35 8.40
C ALA A 192 -3.89 -8.00 9.14
N LYS A 193 -4.18 -7.97 10.45
CA LYS A 193 -4.04 -6.74 11.25
C LYS A 193 -2.60 -6.24 11.29
N GLU A 194 -1.63 -7.13 11.52
CA GLU A 194 -0.20 -6.76 11.54
C GLU A 194 0.26 -6.19 10.20
N ILE A 195 -0.16 -6.80 9.07
CA ILE A 195 0.14 -6.31 7.73
C ILE A 195 -0.42 -4.89 7.53
N ILE A 196 -1.67 -4.66 7.92
CA ILE A 196 -2.33 -3.34 7.79
C ILE A 196 -1.63 -2.30 8.66
N ILE A 197 -1.29 -2.63 9.91
CA ILE A 197 -0.59 -1.72 10.83
C ILE A 197 0.79 -1.37 10.29
N LYS A 198 1.52 -2.35 9.73
CA LYS A 198 2.83 -2.13 9.11
C LYS A 198 2.72 -1.22 7.88
N ALA A 199 1.76 -1.47 6.98
CA ALA A 199 1.56 -0.62 5.81
C ALA A 199 1.11 0.80 6.19
N ALA A 200 0.24 0.92 7.19
CA ALA A 200 -0.15 2.22 7.74
C ALA A 200 1.06 2.96 8.33
N ALA A 201 1.98 2.23 8.96
CA ALA A 201 3.21 2.82 9.49
C ALA A 201 4.05 3.49 8.41
N ASP A 202 4.23 2.80 7.28
CA ASP A 202 4.98 3.29 6.13
C ASP A 202 4.28 4.45 5.40
N LEU A 203 2.93 4.48 5.43
CA LEU A 203 2.14 5.58 4.85
C LEU A 203 2.13 6.83 5.73
N PHE A 204 2.05 6.66 7.05
CA PHE A 204 1.98 7.77 7.99
C PHE A 204 3.36 8.39 8.23
N ILE A 205 4.38 7.56 8.48
CA ILE A 205 5.71 8.04 8.85
C ILE A 205 6.60 8.12 7.62
N SER A 206 7.11 9.32 7.38
CA SER A 206 8.08 9.55 6.32
C SER A 206 9.44 8.91 6.65
N ALA A 207 9.97 8.03 5.80
CA ALA A 207 11.30 7.42 5.96
C ALA A 207 12.50 8.37 5.70
N ASN A 208 12.31 9.70 5.77
CA ASN A 208 13.37 10.67 5.52
C ASN A 208 14.42 10.67 6.63
N LYS A 209 15.71 10.71 6.25
CA LYS A 209 16.84 10.75 7.19
C LYS A 209 16.88 12.02 8.03
N ASN A 210 16.49 13.16 7.46
CA ASN A 210 16.44 14.43 8.18
C ASN A 210 15.19 14.44 9.07
N ARG A 211 15.39 14.60 10.38
CA ARG A 211 14.34 14.61 11.40
C ARG A 211 13.27 15.67 11.14
N GLU A 212 13.64 16.89 10.75
CA GLU A 212 12.68 17.97 10.53
C GLU A 212 11.78 17.70 9.32
N ILE A 213 12.38 17.25 8.22
CA ILE A 213 11.66 16.87 7.00
C ILE A 213 10.75 15.67 7.28
N CYS A 214 11.27 14.67 8.01
CA CYS A 214 10.52 13.52 8.44
C CYS A 214 9.28 13.92 9.24
N ALA A 215 9.44 14.75 10.27
CA ALA A 215 8.36 15.19 11.13
C ALA A 215 7.33 16.03 10.36
N LYS A 216 7.78 16.97 9.52
CA LYS A 216 6.90 17.78 8.66
C LYS A 216 6.07 16.90 7.72
N LYS A 217 6.72 16.03 6.94
CA LYS A 217 6.03 15.15 5.98
C LYS A 217 5.11 14.14 6.68
N THR A 218 5.52 13.62 7.84
CA THR A 218 4.70 12.70 8.64
C THR A 218 3.40 13.38 9.05
N ALA A 219 3.47 14.60 9.56
CA ALA A 219 2.26 15.31 9.95
C ALA A 219 1.43 15.80 8.75
N GLU A 220 2.04 16.17 7.62
CA GLU A 220 1.31 16.39 6.36
C GLU A 220 0.56 15.13 5.91
N ASN A 221 1.19 13.95 5.94
CA ASN A 221 0.58 12.68 5.60
C ASN A 221 -0.61 12.35 6.52
N LEU A 222 -0.45 12.59 7.83
CA LEU A 222 -1.50 12.36 8.82
C LEU A 222 -2.65 13.33 8.67
N ILE A 223 -2.38 14.62 8.44
CA ILE A 223 -3.41 15.63 8.16
C ILE A 223 -4.20 15.21 6.91
N ARG A 224 -3.51 14.82 5.84
CA ARG A 224 -4.12 14.38 4.59
C ARG A 224 -4.99 13.14 4.77
N ILE A 225 -4.46 12.11 5.45
CA ILE A 225 -5.17 10.83 5.58
C ILE A 225 -6.21 10.84 6.69
N ILE A 226 -6.10 11.68 7.74
CA ILE A 226 -7.04 11.67 8.88
C ILE A 226 -8.10 12.77 8.74
N LEU A 227 -7.73 13.97 8.28
CA LEU A 227 -8.70 15.07 8.22
C LEU A 227 -9.61 14.97 6.99
N ASN A 228 -9.15 14.44 5.86
CA ASN A 228 -9.95 14.42 4.62
C ASN A 228 -10.71 13.10 4.41
N VAL A 229 -11.04 12.39 5.49
CA VAL A 229 -11.74 11.09 5.43
C VAL A 229 -13.26 11.31 5.41
N PRO A 230 -13.99 10.68 4.47
CA PRO A 230 -15.44 10.55 4.53
C PRO A 230 -15.91 9.96 5.87
N GLU A 231 -17.05 10.41 6.39
CA GLU A 231 -17.56 9.95 7.70
C GLU A 231 -17.67 8.42 7.80
N GLU A 232 -18.02 7.76 6.69
CA GLU A 232 -18.18 6.30 6.60
C GLU A 232 -16.88 5.50 6.77
N GLU A 233 -15.74 6.11 6.45
CA GLU A 233 -14.41 5.47 6.50
C GLU A 233 -13.69 5.80 7.81
N ARG A 234 -14.09 6.89 8.46
CA ARG A 234 -13.42 7.47 9.62
C ARG A 234 -13.15 6.43 10.69
N ILE A 235 -14.15 5.63 11.06
CA ILE A 235 -14.04 4.62 12.13
C ILE A 235 -12.85 3.68 11.93
N SER A 236 -12.63 3.22 10.69
CA SER A 236 -11.56 2.28 10.33
C SER A 236 -10.20 2.96 10.30
N VAL A 237 -10.10 4.16 9.70
CA VAL A 237 -8.85 4.94 9.69
C VAL A 237 -8.40 5.26 11.11
N GLU A 238 -9.36 5.62 11.96
CA GLU A 238 -9.11 5.90 13.36
C GLU A 238 -8.62 4.68 14.13
N GLU A 239 -9.26 3.54 13.94
CA GLU A 239 -8.81 2.29 14.56
C GLU A 239 -7.35 1.98 14.20
N VAL A 240 -6.98 2.11 12.92
CA VAL A 240 -5.61 1.84 12.44
C VAL A 240 -4.58 2.72 13.14
N TYR A 241 -4.80 4.04 13.22
CA TYR A 241 -3.81 4.91 13.85
C TYR A 241 -3.79 4.78 15.38
N PHE A 242 -4.91 4.42 16.02
CA PHE A 242 -4.99 4.21 17.47
C PHE A 242 -4.31 2.91 17.88
N VAL A 243 -4.51 1.81 17.14
CA VAL A 243 -3.88 0.52 17.39
C VAL A 243 -2.37 0.61 17.29
N ARG A 244 -1.86 1.37 16.32
CA ARG A 244 -0.41 1.57 16.13
C ARG A 244 0.23 2.50 17.16
N GLY A 245 -0.56 3.26 17.93
CA GLY A 245 -0.01 4.26 18.86
C GLY A 245 0.57 5.52 18.18
N THR A 246 0.28 5.76 16.89
CA THR A 246 0.80 6.93 16.14
C THR A 246 0.45 8.24 16.83
N VAL A 247 -0.74 8.30 17.45
CA VAL A 247 -1.20 9.47 18.22
C VAL A 247 -0.29 9.72 19.43
N ALA A 248 0.16 8.67 20.11
CA ALA A 248 1.10 8.80 21.22
C ALA A 248 2.46 9.31 20.73
N ASP A 249 2.92 8.85 19.57
CA ASP A 249 4.17 9.34 18.99
C ASP A 249 4.07 10.81 18.56
N LEU A 250 2.97 11.22 17.94
CA LEU A 250 2.71 12.62 17.60
C LEU A 250 2.56 13.51 18.83
N SER A 251 2.02 12.98 19.94
CA SER A 251 1.92 13.74 21.19
C SER A 251 3.30 14.15 21.70
N LYS A 252 4.32 13.30 21.53
CA LYS A 252 5.72 13.62 21.86
C LYS A 252 6.24 14.81 21.05
N CYS A 253 5.76 14.96 19.81
CA CYS A 253 6.14 16.06 18.93
C CYS A 253 5.59 17.44 19.36
N ILE A 254 4.62 17.52 20.28
CA ILE A 254 4.05 18.81 20.73
C ILE A 254 5.12 19.69 21.41
N ILE A 255 6.10 19.06 22.04
CA ILE A 255 7.23 19.69 22.74
C ILE A 255 8.56 19.50 21.99
N ASP A 256 8.51 19.21 20.67
CA ASP A 256 9.72 19.05 19.88
C ASP A 256 10.55 20.34 19.86
N SER A 257 11.88 20.20 19.85
CA SER A 257 12.83 21.32 19.77
C SER A 257 12.62 22.21 18.54
N SER A 258 12.14 21.62 17.44
CA SER A 258 11.81 22.36 16.22
C SER A 258 10.40 22.96 16.35
N ILE A 259 10.33 24.30 16.33
CA ILE A 259 9.06 25.04 16.45
C ILE A 259 8.04 24.65 15.37
N ASN A 260 8.53 24.31 14.17
CA ASN A 260 7.69 23.87 13.06
C ASN A 260 6.98 22.56 13.36
N VAL A 261 7.70 21.60 13.93
CA VAL A 261 7.18 20.28 14.31
C VAL A 261 6.19 20.40 15.47
N ALA A 262 6.52 21.20 16.48
CA ALA A 262 5.65 21.49 17.62
C ALA A 262 4.34 22.14 17.20
N ASN A 263 4.40 23.19 16.36
CA ASN A 263 3.22 23.89 15.86
C ASN A 263 2.34 22.99 15.00
N LEU A 264 2.95 22.17 14.16
CA LEU A 264 2.23 21.24 13.30
C LEU A 264 1.53 20.12 14.10
N SER A 265 2.19 19.59 15.14
CA SER A 265 1.56 18.64 16.07
C SER A 265 0.38 19.29 16.81
N LYS A 266 0.56 20.51 17.36
CA LYS A 266 -0.54 21.27 18.00
C LYS A 266 -1.71 21.50 17.05
N PHE A 267 -1.44 21.87 15.79
CA PHE A 267 -2.46 22.04 14.77
C PHE A 267 -3.21 20.73 14.50
N PHE A 268 -2.48 19.61 14.32
CA PHE A 268 -3.08 18.29 14.16
C PHE A 268 -4.01 17.92 15.32
N PHE A 269 -3.56 18.08 16.57
CA PHE A 269 -4.40 17.78 17.74
C PHE A 269 -5.59 18.74 17.88
N SER A 270 -5.45 20.01 17.49
CA SER A 270 -6.57 20.96 17.43
C SER A 270 -7.62 20.51 16.42
N GLU A 271 -7.21 20.16 15.20
CA GLU A 271 -8.13 19.66 14.17
C GLU A 271 -8.73 18.30 14.52
N LEU A 272 -7.95 17.41 15.13
CA LEU A 272 -8.41 16.13 15.63
C LEU A 272 -9.47 16.32 16.72
N SER A 273 -9.25 17.26 17.66
CA SER A 273 -10.23 17.57 18.71
C SER A 273 -11.57 18.03 18.15
N LYS A 274 -11.55 18.80 17.05
CA LYS A 274 -12.77 19.24 16.35
C LYS A 274 -13.58 18.08 15.76
N LYS A 275 -12.90 17.05 15.23
CA LYS A 275 -13.53 15.93 14.52
C LYS A 275 -13.84 14.71 15.40
N VAL A 276 -12.93 14.33 16.29
CA VAL A 276 -13.08 13.19 17.22
C VAL A 276 -14.24 13.39 18.19
N CYS A 277 -14.64 14.63 18.46
CA CYS A 277 -15.74 14.90 19.38
C CYS A 277 -17.11 14.47 18.86
N TYR A 278 -17.29 14.26 17.56
CA TYR A 278 -18.50 13.58 17.05
C TYR A 278 -18.52 12.10 17.46
N ARG A 279 -17.36 11.43 17.51
CA ARG A 279 -17.25 10.02 17.91
C ARG A 279 -17.32 9.84 19.42
N LEU A 280 -16.76 10.76 20.23
CA LEU A 280 -16.95 10.74 21.68
C LEU A 280 -18.41 11.02 22.07
N LEU A 281 -19.12 11.89 21.32
CA LEU A 281 -20.58 12.03 21.46
C LEU A 281 -21.34 10.75 21.05
N TRP A 282 -20.97 10.12 19.93
CA TRP A 282 -21.65 8.91 19.43
C TRP A 282 -21.42 7.67 20.32
N ILE A 283 -20.18 7.47 20.78
CA ILE A 283 -19.84 6.41 21.73
C ILE A 283 -20.55 6.66 23.07
N SER A 284 -20.60 7.91 23.57
CA SER A 284 -21.36 8.24 24.79
C SER A 284 -22.86 7.93 24.70
N LYS A 285 -23.41 7.84 23.49
CA LYS A 285 -24.83 7.59 23.22
C LYS A 285 -25.17 6.10 23.02
N TYR A 286 -24.19 5.23 22.71
CA TYR A 286 -24.46 3.84 22.30
C TYR A 286 -23.54 2.73 22.88
N LYS A 287 -22.45 3.05 23.61
CA LYS A 287 -21.63 2.06 24.36
C LYS A 287 -21.02 2.71 25.61
N GLN A 288 -20.89 1.96 26.71
CA GLN A 288 -20.28 2.42 27.98
C GLN A 288 -18.99 3.23 27.75
N ALA A 289 -19.10 4.55 27.86
CA ALA A 289 -18.02 5.52 27.67
C ALA A 289 -16.86 5.30 28.67
N ASP A 290 -17.13 4.63 29.78
CA ASP A 290 -16.19 4.35 30.86
C ASP A 290 -14.98 3.54 30.35
N SER A 291 -15.19 2.50 29.53
CA SER A 291 -14.08 1.63 29.09
C SER A 291 -13.08 2.28 28.14
N LEU A 292 -13.47 3.31 27.40
CA LEU A 292 -12.61 3.90 26.36
C LEU A 292 -11.76 5.04 26.92
N VAL A 293 -12.31 5.83 27.85
CA VAL A 293 -11.52 6.77 28.67
C VAL A 293 -10.56 5.98 29.54
N GLU A 294 -11.00 4.90 30.19
CA GLU A 294 -10.10 4.01 30.95
C GLU A 294 -9.02 3.39 30.08
N LYS A 295 -9.35 2.88 28.87
CA LYS A 295 -8.34 2.33 27.94
C LYS A 295 -7.36 3.39 27.42
N LEU A 296 -7.84 4.61 27.13
CA LEU A 296 -6.98 5.74 26.77
C LEU A 296 -6.08 6.13 27.95
N CYS A 297 -6.63 6.22 29.16
CA CYS A 297 -5.88 6.54 30.38
C CYS A 297 -4.86 5.45 30.72
N GLN A 298 -5.22 4.17 30.67
CA GLN A 298 -4.30 3.03 30.89
C GLN A 298 -3.17 3.01 29.86
N ARG A 299 -3.46 3.29 28.58
CA ARG A 299 -2.43 3.37 27.53
C ARG A 299 -1.58 4.64 27.61
N LEU A 300 -2.09 5.71 28.22
CA LEU A 300 -1.36 6.96 28.45
C LEU A 300 -0.56 6.93 29.76
N GLN A 301 -0.97 6.16 30.76
CA GLN A 301 -0.25 5.95 32.04
C GLN A 301 1.13 5.33 31.85
N SER A 302 1.37 4.60 30.75
CA SER A 302 2.71 4.11 30.39
C SER A 302 3.63 5.19 29.78
N THR A 303 3.12 6.40 29.54
CA THR A 303 3.83 7.51 28.91
C THR A 303 4.09 8.60 29.95
N THR A 304 5.34 9.01 30.11
CA THR A 304 5.83 9.96 31.13
C THR A 304 5.03 11.28 31.22
N SER A 305 4.37 11.49 32.36
CA SER A 305 3.82 12.69 33.03
C SER A 305 3.46 13.96 32.22
N GLN A 306 4.40 14.59 31.51
CA GLN A 306 4.15 15.91 30.90
C GLN A 306 3.30 15.84 29.61
N LEU A 307 3.42 14.75 28.85
CA LEU A 307 2.73 14.57 27.57
C LEU A 307 1.24 14.26 27.74
N VAL A 308 0.95 13.46 28.77
CA VAL A 308 -0.39 13.19 29.26
C VAL A 308 -1.06 14.50 29.64
N PHE A 309 -0.38 15.35 30.42
CA PHE A 309 -0.91 16.65 30.84
C PHE A 309 -1.24 17.58 29.66
N ILE A 310 -0.41 17.64 28.63
CA ILE A 310 -0.65 18.48 27.43
C ILE A 310 -1.84 17.96 26.62
N PHE A 311 -1.91 16.64 26.39
CA PHE A 311 -3.03 16.02 25.68
C PHE A 311 -4.35 16.18 26.44
N PHE A 312 -4.34 15.99 27.77
CA PHE A 312 -5.50 16.25 28.63
C PHE A 312 -5.87 17.73 28.69
N LYS A 313 -4.91 18.66 28.67
CA LYS A 313 -5.19 20.11 28.60
C LYS A 313 -5.83 20.50 27.27
N LEU A 314 -5.42 19.88 26.16
CA LEU A 314 -6.04 20.05 24.84
C LEU A 314 -7.47 19.46 24.80
N LEU A 315 -7.66 18.24 25.32
CA LEU A 315 -8.98 17.62 25.47
C LEU A 315 -9.89 18.44 26.39
N TYR A 316 -9.38 18.88 27.54
CA TYR A 316 -10.11 19.71 28.51
C TYR A 316 -10.51 21.05 27.90
N SER A 317 -9.59 21.75 27.24
CA SER A 317 -9.90 23.01 26.53
C SER A 317 -11.04 22.84 25.52
N TYR A 318 -11.06 21.70 24.83
CA TYR A 318 -12.13 21.35 23.89
C TYR A 318 -13.46 20.99 24.60
N PHE A 319 -13.42 20.22 25.68
CA PHE A 319 -14.60 19.74 26.40
C PHE A 319 -15.21 20.73 27.39
N LYS A 320 -14.43 21.68 27.90
CA LYS A 320 -14.84 22.66 28.93
C LYS A 320 -16.10 23.41 28.57
N ASN A 321 -16.31 23.68 27.27
CA ASN A 321 -17.48 24.44 26.78
C ASN A 321 -18.63 23.54 26.27
N ARG A 322 -18.52 22.21 26.36
CA ARG A 322 -19.45 21.26 25.70
C ARG A 322 -19.95 20.14 26.61
N ILE A 323 -19.51 20.08 27.86
CA ILE A 323 -19.87 19.04 28.83
C ILE A 323 -20.30 19.73 30.15
N SER A 324 -21.40 19.28 30.75
CA SER A 324 -21.85 19.71 32.08
C SER A 324 -20.77 19.47 33.15
N ASP A 325 -20.55 20.42 34.06
CA ASP A 325 -19.46 20.42 35.06
C ASP A 325 -19.29 19.10 35.83
N ASN A 326 -20.39 18.40 36.14
CA ASN A 326 -20.35 17.12 36.87
C ASN A 326 -19.64 15.98 36.11
N LYS A 327 -19.55 16.04 34.77
CA LYS A 327 -18.86 15.03 33.94
C LYS A 327 -17.37 15.37 33.75
N ILE A 328 -17.00 16.64 33.89
CA ILE A 328 -15.61 17.12 33.90
C ILE A 328 -14.90 16.64 35.17
N PHE A 329 -15.61 16.51 36.30
CA PHE A 329 -15.05 16.02 37.56
C PHE A 329 -14.54 14.58 37.51
N LYS A 330 -15.18 13.68 36.73
CA LYS A 330 -14.65 12.32 36.52
C LYS A 330 -13.33 12.33 35.74
N PHE A 331 -13.15 13.29 34.83
CA PHE A 331 -11.91 13.49 34.07
C PHE A 331 -10.73 13.88 34.97
N TYR A 332 -11.00 14.67 36.02
CA TYR A 332 -9.98 15.08 37.00
C TYR A 332 -9.55 13.97 37.96
N LYS A 333 -10.38 12.95 38.18
CA LYS A 333 -10.10 11.88 39.15
C LYS A 333 -9.15 10.80 38.59
N VAL A 334 -8.87 10.83 37.29
CA VAL A 334 -7.97 9.89 36.58
C VAL A 334 -6.59 10.50 36.32
N LEU A 335 -6.47 11.83 36.42
CA LEU A 335 -5.20 12.54 36.63
C LEU A 335 -4.76 12.38 38.09
#